data_AF-U7TUQ6-F1
#
_entry.id   AF-U7TUQ6-F1
#
_cell.length_a   1.000
_cell.length_b   1.000
_cell.length_c   1.000
_cell.angle_alpha   90.00
_cell.angle_beta   90.00
_cell.angle_gamma   90.00
#
_symmetry.space_group_name_H-M   'P 1'
#
loop_
_entity.id
_entity.type
_entity.pdbx_description
1 polymer ?
#
loop_
_entity_poly.entity_id
_entity_poly.type
_entity_poly.pdbx_seq_one_letter_code
_entity_poly.pdbx_strand_id
1 'polypeptide(L)'
;MLLEEKLILFRNELKNKTIYNYKLSGIVLELLFSKKIFIKNIEIKKFIKEIFGLELKDYIFKSRSSIGIKISKLIIENDEKENCSYKKNLSIFVNEKIESLKKSGKIKEEKNNFDGWIK
;
A
#
# COMPACT_ATOMS: atom_id res chain seq x y z
N MET A 1 5.94 5.83 14.69
CA MET A 1 6.17 4.61 13.91
C MET A 1 6.94 4.96 12.64
N LEU A 2 8.09 4.33 12.45
CA LEU A 2 8.95 4.47 11.28
C LEU A 2 8.25 3.92 10.03
N LEU A 3 8.75 4.27 8.84
CA LEU A 3 8.13 3.81 7.59
C LEU A 3 8.26 2.30 7.43
N GLU A 4 9.42 1.79 7.84
CA GLU A 4 9.83 0.40 7.82
C GLU A 4 8.84 -0.45 8.62
N GLU A 5 8.53 -0.03 9.84
CA GLU A 5 7.53 -0.66 10.72
C GLU A 5 6.13 -0.63 10.10
N LYS A 6 5.73 0.50 9.51
CA LYS A 6 4.46 0.64 8.78
C LYS A 6 4.33 -0.35 7.63
N LEU A 7 5.36 -0.49 6.81
CA LEU A 7 5.33 -1.40 5.67
C LEU A 7 5.23 -2.87 6.11
N ILE A 8 5.94 -3.25 7.18
CA ILE A 8 5.82 -4.60 7.76
C ILE A 8 4.40 -4.86 8.27
N LEU A 9 3.81 -3.89 8.98
CA LEU A 9 2.42 -3.98 9.44
C LEU A 9 1.46 -4.12 8.25
N PHE A 10 1.58 -3.28 7.22
CA PHE A 10 0.73 -3.34 6.03
C PHE A 10 0.84 -4.68 5.32
N ARG A 11 2.05 -5.24 5.20
CA ARG A 11 2.26 -6.57 4.61
C ARG A 11 1.49 -7.64 5.39
N ASN A 12 1.56 -7.62 6.72
CA ASN A 12 0.87 -8.60 7.55
C ASN A 12 -0.65 -8.48 7.40
N GLU A 13 -1.17 -7.25 7.37
CA GLU A 13 -2.60 -7.01 7.14
C GLU A 13 -3.07 -7.47 5.76
N LEU A 14 -2.25 -7.27 4.72
CA LEU A 14 -2.57 -7.68 3.35
C LEU A 14 -2.45 -9.20 3.15
N LYS A 15 -1.78 -9.93 4.04
CA LYS A 15 -1.72 -11.40 4.03
C LYS A 15 -2.99 -12.06 4.56
N ASN A 16 -3.78 -11.37 5.39
CA ASN A 16 -5.02 -11.91 5.96
C ASN A 16 -5.99 -12.31 4.85
N LYS A 17 -6.77 -13.40 5.03
CA LYS A 17 -7.70 -13.90 3.99
C LYS A 17 -8.71 -12.81 3.59
N THR A 18 -9.34 -12.20 4.58
CA THR A 18 -10.27 -11.07 4.41
C THR A 18 -9.65 -9.79 4.93
N ILE A 19 -9.95 -8.68 4.27
CA ILE A 19 -9.59 -7.33 4.71
C ILE A 19 -10.78 -6.41 4.45
N TYR A 20 -11.24 -5.72 5.49
CA TYR A 20 -12.33 -4.77 5.35
C TYR A 20 -11.90 -3.55 4.51
N ASN A 21 -12.82 -3.01 3.72
CA ASN A 21 -12.56 -1.89 2.82
C ASN A 21 -11.97 -0.66 3.52
N TYR A 22 -12.44 -0.32 4.73
CA TYR A 22 -11.90 0.82 5.48
C TYR A 22 -10.41 0.63 5.81
N LYS A 23 -9.99 -0.61 6.08
CA LYS A 23 -8.60 -0.94 6.41
C LYS A 23 -7.72 -0.89 5.17
N LEU A 24 -8.20 -1.43 4.04
CA LEU A 24 -7.53 -1.31 2.75
C LEU A 24 -7.37 0.17 2.34
N SER A 25 -8.43 0.96 2.45
CA SER A 25 -8.42 2.40 2.19
C SER A 25 -7.43 3.12 3.10
N GLY A 26 -7.41 2.80 4.40
CA GLY A 26 -6.46 3.38 5.35
C GLY A 26 -5.00 3.13 4.98
N ILE A 27 -4.66 1.90 4.59
CA ILE A 27 -3.31 1.56 4.12
C ILE A 27 -2.94 2.39 2.88
N VAL A 28 -3.84 2.47 1.90
CA VAL A 28 -3.60 3.22 0.66
C VAL A 28 -3.39 4.71 0.95
N LEU A 29 -4.21 5.32 1.81
CA LEU A 29 -4.05 6.72 2.19
C LEU A 29 -2.71 6.97 2.88
N GLU A 30 -2.32 6.10 3.82
CA GLU A 30 -1.06 6.24 4.54
C GLU A 30 0.16 6.17 3.60
N LEU A 31 0.09 5.29 2.59
CA LEU A 31 1.11 5.20 1.53
C LEU A 31 1.12 6.46 0.65
N LEU A 32 -0.06 6.93 0.19
CA LEU A 32 -0.21 8.10 -0.67
C LEU A 32 0.36 9.38 -0.03
N PHE A 33 0.14 9.56 1.28
CA PHE A 33 0.62 10.74 2.02
C PHE A 33 2.07 10.64 2.49
N SER A 34 2.70 9.48 2.36
CA SER A 34 4.11 9.29 2.72
C SER A 34 5.04 9.96 1.70
N LYS A 35 5.64 11.10 2.09
CA LYS A 35 6.69 11.78 1.30
C LYS A 35 7.96 10.95 1.11
N LYS A 36 8.15 9.90 1.93
CA LYS A 36 9.26 8.94 1.79
C LYS A 36 9.01 7.91 0.69
N ILE A 37 7.74 7.61 0.38
CA ILE A 37 7.37 6.68 -0.69
C ILE A 37 7.20 7.42 -2.01
N PHE A 38 6.42 8.51 -1.98
CA PHE A 38 6.15 9.34 -3.14
C PHE A 38 6.67 10.74 -2.88
N ILE A 39 7.73 11.13 -3.58
CA ILE A 39 8.30 12.46 -3.42
C ILE A 39 7.39 13.47 -4.14
N LYS A 40 7.00 13.14 -5.37
CA LYS A 40 6.17 13.97 -6.25
C LYS A 40 4.83 13.31 -6.59
N ASN A 41 3.80 14.11 -6.85
CA ASN A 41 2.47 13.60 -7.24
C ASN A 41 2.49 12.82 -8.56
N ILE A 42 3.46 13.07 -9.44
CA ILE A 42 3.60 12.34 -10.71
C ILE A 42 3.89 10.84 -10.49
N GLU A 43 4.61 10.50 -9.43
CA GLU A 43 4.89 9.10 -9.06
C GLU A 43 3.61 8.38 -8.61
N ILE A 44 2.69 9.12 -7.99
CA ILE A 44 1.38 8.60 -7.57
C ILE A 44 0.54 8.21 -8.79
N LYS A 45 0.66 8.91 -9.93
CA LYS A 45 -0.06 8.56 -11.16
C LYS A 45 0.26 7.13 -11.61
N LYS A 46 1.55 6.75 -11.57
CA LYS A 46 1.99 5.38 -11.88
C LYS A 46 1.44 4.37 -10.86
N PHE A 47 1.55 4.67 -9.58
CA PHE A 47 1.01 3.83 -8.51
C PHE A 47 -0.51 3.58 -8.67
N ILE A 48 -1.30 4.60 -8.95
CA ILE A 48 -2.75 4.44 -9.13
C ILE A 48 -3.06 3.52 -10.32
N LYS A 49 -2.34 3.67 -11.42
CA LYS A 49 -2.50 2.81 -12.59
C LYS A 49 -2.12 1.36 -12.28
N GLU A 50 -1.04 1.13 -11.55
CA GLU A 50 -0.58 -0.23 -11.21
C GLU A 50 -1.48 -0.94 -10.20
N ILE A 51 -1.95 -0.24 -9.17
CA ILE A 51 -2.77 -0.86 -8.12
C ILE A 51 -4.23 -1.01 -8.56
N PHE A 52 -4.80 0.04 -9.15
CA PHE A 52 -6.24 0.12 -9.41
C PHE A 52 -6.61 -0.04 -10.88
N GLY A 53 -5.64 -0.04 -11.80
CA GLY A 53 -5.93 -0.08 -13.24
C GLY A 53 -6.59 1.19 -13.77
N LEU A 54 -6.48 2.32 -13.05
CA LEU A 54 -7.21 3.55 -13.35
C LEU A 54 -6.32 4.63 -13.97
N GLU A 55 -6.88 5.30 -14.97
CA GLU A 55 -6.33 6.54 -15.51
C GLU A 55 -7.20 7.73 -15.10
N LEU A 56 -6.71 8.48 -14.11
CA LEU A 56 -7.39 9.65 -13.59
C LEU A 56 -7.04 10.91 -14.39
N LYS A 57 -7.97 11.86 -14.45
CA LYS A 57 -7.75 13.16 -15.10
C LYS A 57 -6.65 13.95 -14.38
N ASP A 58 -5.84 14.71 -15.13
CA ASP A 58 -4.66 15.38 -14.57
C ASP A 58 -4.97 16.36 -13.43
N TYR A 59 -6.14 17.02 -13.44
CA TYR A 59 -6.53 17.92 -12.36
C TYR A 59 -6.65 17.22 -10.99
N ILE A 60 -6.90 15.90 -10.97
CA ILE A 60 -6.99 15.13 -9.72
C ILE A 60 -5.61 15.04 -9.08
N PHE A 61 -4.54 15.01 -9.86
CA PHE A 61 -3.16 14.94 -9.37
C PHE A 61 -2.60 16.28 -8.86
N LYS A 62 -3.39 17.37 -8.89
CA LYS A 62 -3.00 18.66 -8.31
C LYS A 62 -2.73 18.57 -6.81
N SER A 63 -3.42 17.68 -6.09
CA SER A 63 -3.19 17.47 -4.65
C SER A 63 -3.31 16.00 -4.26
N ARG A 64 -2.53 15.56 -3.25
CA ARG A 64 -2.64 14.21 -2.68
C ARG A 64 -4.02 13.95 -2.09
N SER A 65 -4.65 14.98 -1.52
CA SER A 65 -5.99 14.88 -0.94
C SER A 65 -7.05 14.58 -2.00
N SER A 66 -6.99 15.24 -3.16
CA SER A 66 -7.91 14.97 -4.27
C SER A 66 -7.80 13.53 -4.77
N ILE A 67 -6.58 13.00 -4.88
CA ILE A 67 -6.34 11.58 -5.22
C ILE A 67 -6.89 10.68 -4.12
N GLY A 68 -6.55 10.96 -2.86
CA GLY A 68 -6.97 10.17 -1.70
C GLY A 68 -8.49 10.07 -1.57
N ILE A 69 -9.22 11.17 -1.75
CA ILE A 69 -10.70 11.18 -1.73
C ILE A 69 -11.26 10.28 -2.84
N LYS A 70 -10.73 10.39 -4.06
CA LYS A 70 -11.23 9.60 -5.21
C LYS A 70 -11.00 8.09 -4.99
N ILE A 71 -9.83 7.72 -4.50
CA ILE A 71 -9.43 6.32 -4.32
C ILE A 71 -10.08 5.70 -3.08
N SER A 72 -10.17 6.44 -1.97
CA SER A 72 -10.88 5.96 -0.77
C SER A 72 -12.35 5.71 -1.06
N LYS A 73 -13.01 6.63 -1.77
CA LYS A 73 -14.39 6.47 -2.21
C LYS A 73 -14.58 5.21 -3.06
N LEU A 74 -13.72 5.00 -4.06
CA LEU A 74 -13.71 3.78 -4.87
C LEU A 74 -13.61 2.51 -4.03
N ILE A 75 -12.65 2.45 -3.10
CA ILE A 75 -12.44 1.27 -2.26
C ILE A 75 -13.66 1.01 -1.37
N ILE A 76 -14.26 2.07 -0.80
CA ILE A 76 -15.39 1.94 0.12
C ILE A 76 -16.66 1.51 -0.62
N GLU A 77 -16.90 2.02 -1.82
CA GLU A 77 -18.11 1.73 -2.62
C GLU A 77 -18.09 0.35 -3.26
N ASN A 78 -16.91 -0.22 -3.53
CA ASN A 78 -16.76 -1.56 -4.09
C ASN A 78 -17.02 -2.65 -3.05
N ASP A 79 -17.48 -3.82 -3.52
CA ASP A 79 -17.55 -5.01 -2.68
C ASP A 79 -16.14 -5.57 -2.36
N GLU A 80 -16.02 -6.29 -1.24
CA GLU A 80 -14.73 -6.90 -0.83
C GLU A 80 -14.15 -7.83 -1.91
N LYS A 81 -15.01 -8.51 -2.68
CA LYS A 81 -14.61 -9.38 -3.79
C LYS A 81 -13.95 -8.58 -4.92
N GLU A 82 -14.48 -7.40 -5.24
CA GLU A 82 -13.95 -6.53 -6.30
C GLU A 82 -12.59 -5.96 -5.88
N ASN A 83 -12.45 -5.59 -4.61
CA ASN A 83 -11.21 -5.07 -4.02
C ASN A 83 -10.11 -6.12 -3.83
N CYS A 84 -10.40 -7.41 -4.04
CA CYS A 84 -9.42 -8.49 -3.93
C CYS A 84 -8.23 -8.28 -4.90
N SER A 85 -8.52 -7.77 -6.10
CA SER A 85 -7.49 -7.43 -7.09
C SER A 85 -6.57 -6.30 -6.60
N TYR A 86 -7.14 -5.23 -6.04
CA TYR A 86 -6.38 -4.10 -5.50
C TYR A 86 -5.52 -4.51 -4.31
N LYS A 87 -6.06 -5.33 -3.41
CA LYS A 87 -5.30 -5.90 -2.29
C LYS A 87 -4.09 -6.70 -2.78
N LYS A 88 -4.27 -7.55 -3.80
CA LYS A 88 -3.18 -8.35 -4.37
C LYS A 88 -2.08 -7.45 -4.93
N ASN A 89 -2.45 -6.46 -5.74
CA ASN A 89 -1.49 -5.52 -6.34
C ASN A 89 -0.78 -4.71 -5.24
N LEU A 90 -1.51 -4.27 -4.22
CA LEU A 90 -0.95 -3.52 -3.10
C LEU A 90 0.04 -4.36 -2.29
N SER A 91 -0.24 -5.64 -2.09
CA SER A 91 0.66 -6.58 -1.43
C SER A 91 1.99 -6.72 -2.17
N ILE A 92 1.94 -6.84 -3.50
CA ILE A 92 3.13 -6.87 -4.36
C ILE A 92 3.94 -5.57 -4.17
N PHE A 93 3.29 -4.41 -4.31
CA PHE A 93 3.95 -3.11 -4.15
C PHE A 93 4.60 -2.95 -2.77
N VAL A 94 3.91 -3.31 -1.69
CA VAL A 94 4.44 -3.22 -0.32
C VAL A 94 5.66 -4.14 -0.16
N ASN A 95 5.61 -5.37 -0.68
CA ASN A 95 6.75 -6.28 -0.63
C ASN A 95 7.96 -5.72 -1.40
N GLU A 96 7.75 -5.16 -2.60
CA GLU A 96 8.83 -4.53 -3.37
C GLU A 96 9.48 -3.36 -2.61
N LYS A 97 8.69 -2.54 -1.92
CA LYS A 97 9.21 -1.45 -1.08
C LYS A 97 10.00 -1.96 0.11
N ILE A 98 9.56 -3.03 0.76
CA ILE A 98 10.31 -3.67 1.86
C ILE A 98 11.66 -4.19 1.35
N GLU A 99 11.66 -4.92 0.22
CA GLU A 99 12.89 -5.47 -0.35
C GLU A 99 13.87 -4.38 -0.80
N SER A 100 13.37 -3.27 -1.34
CA SER A 100 14.20 -2.09 -1.64
C SER A 100 14.84 -1.50 -0.37
N LEU A 101 14.11 -1.43 0.74
CA LEU A 101 14.62 -0.90 2.00
C LEU A 101 15.64 -1.84 2.66
N LYS A 102 15.43 -3.16 2.59
CA LYS A 102 16.40 -4.16 3.03
C LYS A 102 17.74 -4.02 2.30
N LYS A 103 17.71 -3.91 0.97
CA LYS A 103 18.92 -3.70 0.14
C LYS A 103 19.68 -2.43 0.53
N SER A 104 18.97 -1.40 0.99
CA SER A 104 19.58 -0.15 1.48
C SER A 104 20.10 -0.22 2.93
N GLY A 105 20.00 -1.38 3.61
CA GLY A 105 20.43 -1.58 4.99
C GLY A 105 19.52 -0.95 6.05
N LYS A 106 18.36 -0.41 5.65
CA LYS A 106 17.41 0.28 6.55
C LYS A 106 16.48 -0.66 7.31
N ILE A 107 16.35 -1.91 6.84
CA ILE A 107 15.65 -2.99 7.54
C ILE A 107 16.70 -4.06 7.82
N LYS A 108 16.99 -4.31 9.09
CA LYS A 108 17.80 -5.46 9.49
C LYS A 108 16.92 -6.71 9.40
N GLU A 109 17.40 -7.75 8.70
CA GLU A 109 16.79 -9.06 8.82
C GLU A 109 17.10 -9.62 10.21
N GLU A 110 16.18 -9.41 11.15
CA GLU A 110 16.15 -10.28 12.31
C GLU A 110 15.72 -11.66 11.80
N LYS A 111 16.62 -12.65 11.90
CA LYS A 111 16.24 -14.06 11.69
C LYS A 111 15.04 -14.33 12.58
N ASN A 112 13.96 -14.80 11.97
CA ASN A 112 12.74 -15.13 12.68
C ASN A 112 13.01 -16.38 13.54
N ASN A 113 13.44 -16.20 14.79
CA ASN A 113 13.83 -17.30 15.68
C ASN A 113 12.64 -18.23 16.04
N PHE A 114 11.43 -17.87 15.65
CA PHE A 114 10.19 -18.60 15.89
C PHE A 114 9.68 -19.39 14.67
N ASP A 115 10.36 -19.32 13.51
CA ASP A 115 9.92 -19.98 12.27
C ASP A 115 9.86 -21.53 12.37
N GLY A 116 10.49 -22.10 13.40
CA GLY A 116 10.44 -23.53 13.71
C GLY A 116 9.51 -23.94 14.87
N TRP A 117 8.82 -22.98 15.51
CA TRP A 117 8.01 -23.23 16.71
C TRP A 117 6.51 -23.40 16.43
N ILE A 118 6.02 -22.96 15.28
CA ILE A 118 4.63 -23.14 14.88
C ILE A 118 4.60 -24.16 13.74
N LYS A 119 4.30 -25.41 14.10
CA LYS A 119 3.95 -26.50 13.18
C LYS A 119 2.45 -26.53 12.94
#